data_AF-A0A0W8DUC2-F1
#
_entry.id   AF-A0A0W8DUC2-F1
#
_cell.length_a   1.000
_cell.length_b   1.000
_cell.length_c   1.000
_cell.angle_alpha   90.00
_cell.angle_beta   90.00
_cell.angle_gamma   90.00
#
_symmetry.space_group_name_H-M   'P 1'
#
loop_
_entity.id
_entity.type
_entity.pdbx_description
1 polymer ?
#
loop_
_entity_poly.entity_id
_entity_poly.type
_entity_poly.pdbx_seq_one_letter_code
_entity_poly.pdbx_strand_id
1 'polypeptide(L)'
;MVFGNLFGILMWDVLYASIPDVFQTPFQSAPLDFGYAEVFYENRRELIERRLAQVESEWTMEELLTTFVTRWNAEFGKVSRFVHWPTDDVAMLQYHLLTVAAIGRTQLASLLRYMATSKEFHQAQNGLPDLLLLRIELSKPEDPVPPSPLRTIDSHGYLNVHAFCGMDEELNMNEKTQLYTESLEEDSKKKMAEVKLEEQPLQHILALLKDGSYTAQLKLVEVKGPRDRLSDKQLLWLEVLSEEIGLDVSVMHVEEPEKYAKRKKKERATTAKSAPRKRQNKRRKAENVAARA
;
A
#
# COMPACT_ATOMS: atom_id res chain seq x y z
N MET A 1 -0.88 1.11 -2.60
CA MET A 1 -1.82 0.07 -3.09
C MET A 1 -2.92 -0.19 -2.06
N VAL A 2 -2.57 -0.54 -0.82
CA VAL A 2 -3.53 -0.90 0.23
C VAL A 2 -4.56 0.20 0.53
N PHE A 3 -4.14 1.41 0.93
CA PHE A 3 -5.09 2.47 1.30
C PHE A 3 -5.99 2.91 0.15
N GLY A 4 -5.46 2.95 -1.08
CA GLY A 4 -6.27 3.20 -2.28
C GLY A 4 -7.39 2.18 -2.42
N ASN A 5 -7.06 0.89 -2.32
CA ASN A 5 -8.04 -0.19 -2.35
C ASN A 5 -9.05 -0.08 -1.20
N LEU A 6 -8.59 0.21 0.03
CA LEU A 6 -9.49 0.39 1.17
C LEU A 6 -10.51 1.50 0.90
N PHE A 7 -10.06 2.66 0.43
CA PHE A 7 -10.92 3.77 0.06
C PHE A 7 -11.86 3.43 -1.09
N GLY A 8 -11.34 2.88 -2.19
CA GLY A 8 -12.13 2.55 -3.37
C GLY A 8 -13.24 1.55 -3.08
N ILE A 9 -12.96 0.53 -2.26
CA ILE A 9 -13.94 -0.49 -1.86
C ILE A 9 -14.94 0.07 -0.84
N LEU A 10 -14.46 0.67 0.25
CA LEU A 10 -15.32 1.18 1.32
C LEU A 10 -16.09 2.45 0.95
N MET A 11 -15.76 3.12 -0.15
CA MET A 11 -16.48 4.29 -0.64
C MET A 11 -17.11 4.05 -2.01
N TRP A 12 -17.20 2.81 -2.50
CA TRP A 12 -17.56 2.51 -3.89
C TRP A 12 -18.87 3.17 -4.34
N ASP A 13 -19.95 2.98 -3.59
CA ASP A 13 -21.26 3.56 -3.86
C ASP A 13 -21.31 5.09 -3.71
N VAL A 14 -20.38 5.67 -2.94
CA VAL A 14 -20.18 7.11 -2.86
C VAL A 14 -19.46 7.63 -4.11
N LEU A 15 -18.35 6.97 -4.48
CA LEU A 15 -17.50 7.33 -5.62
C LEU A 15 -18.24 7.23 -6.95
N TYR A 16 -19.08 6.20 -7.11
CA TYR A 16 -19.83 5.91 -8.33
C TYR A 16 -21.32 6.26 -8.20
N ALA A 17 -21.68 7.15 -7.25
CA ALA A 17 -23.03 7.66 -7.10
C ALA A 17 -23.53 8.38 -8.37
N SER A 18 -24.84 8.33 -8.61
CA SER A 18 -25.49 8.99 -9.74
C SER A 18 -25.59 10.51 -9.55
N ILE A 19 -24.47 11.22 -9.70
CA ILE A 19 -24.41 12.69 -9.68
C ILE A 19 -24.46 13.22 -11.13
N PRO A 20 -25.26 14.26 -11.43
CA PRO A 20 -25.30 14.85 -12.78
C PRO A 20 -23.92 15.27 -13.28
N ASP A 21 -23.67 15.07 -14.59
CA ASP A 21 -22.50 15.55 -15.34
C ASP A 21 -21.11 15.01 -14.93
N VAL A 22 -20.98 14.21 -13.86
CA VAL A 22 -19.69 13.67 -13.41
C VAL A 22 -19.27 12.39 -14.15
N PHE A 23 -20.23 11.67 -14.75
CA PHE A 23 -20.00 10.54 -15.64
C PHE A 23 -20.70 10.82 -16.99
N GLN A 24 -19.91 11.21 -17.99
CA GLN A 24 -20.37 11.58 -19.33
C GLN A 24 -20.21 10.43 -20.33
N THR A 25 -19.36 9.44 -20.03
CA THR A 25 -19.10 8.29 -20.91
C THR A 25 -19.02 6.99 -20.11
N PRO A 26 -19.30 5.82 -20.72
CA PRO A 26 -19.21 4.52 -20.04
C PRO A 26 -17.77 4.06 -19.78
N PHE A 27 -16.74 4.80 -20.22
CA PHE A 27 -15.33 4.41 -20.13
C PHE A 27 -14.56 5.09 -18.98
N GLN A 28 -15.26 5.86 -18.14
CA GLN A 28 -14.63 6.56 -17.03
C GLN A 28 -14.33 5.63 -15.85
N SER A 29 -13.11 5.69 -15.33
CA SER A 29 -12.67 4.94 -14.15
C SER A 29 -12.87 5.68 -12.83
N ALA A 30 -13.25 6.97 -12.89
CA ALA A 30 -13.52 7.85 -11.75
C ALA A 30 -14.47 8.99 -12.16
N PRO A 31 -15.18 9.61 -11.19
CA PRO A 31 -16.03 10.76 -11.50
C PRO A 31 -15.17 11.99 -11.82
N LEU A 32 -15.63 12.83 -12.77
CA LEU A 32 -14.88 14.00 -13.25
C LEU A 32 -14.64 15.05 -12.16
N ASP A 33 -15.53 15.12 -11.17
CA ASP A 33 -15.42 16.07 -10.07
C ASP A 33 -14.44 15.63 -8.99
N PHE A 34 -13.92 14.39 -9.00
CA PHE A 34 -12.91 13.94 -8.04
C PHE A 34 -11.65 14.82 -8.04
N GLY A 35 -11.28 15.47 -9.15
CA GLY A 35 -10.14 16.39 -9.16
C GLY A 35 -10.32 17.66 -8.31
N TYR A 36 -11.54 17.94 -7.85
CA TYR A 36 -11.94 19.15 -7.15
C TYR A 36 -12.56 18.79 -5.80
N ALA A 37 -11.73 18.67 -4.77
CA ALA A 37 -12.13 18.09 -3.48
C ALA A 37 -13.37 18.74 -2.85
N GLU A 38 -13.44 20.08 -2.84
CA GLU A 38 -14.60 20.81 -2.31
C GLU A 38 -15.89 20.47 -3.06
N VAL A 39 -15.84 20.45 -4.41
CA VAL A 39 -17.00 20.14 -5.25
C VAL A 39 -17.42 18.68 -5.11
N PHE A 40 -16.44 17.76 -5.12
CA PHE A 40 -16.68 16.33 -4.93
C PHE A 40 -17.37 16.06 -3.59
N TYR A 41 -16.87 16.69 -2.52
CA TYR A 41 -17.42 16.56 -1.18
C TYR A 41 -18.82 17.15 -1.10
N GLU A 42 -19.04 18.39 -1.53
CA GLU A 42 -20.35 19.05 -1.44
C GLU A 42 -21.44 18.27 -2.20
N ASN A 43 -21.12 17.77 -3.41
CA ASN A 43 -22.05 16.97 -4.20
C ASN A 43 -22.42 15.62 -3.57
N ARG A 44 -21.63 15.13 -2.62
CA ARG A 44 -21.79 13.81 -1.99
C ARG A 44 -21.80 13.87 -0.47
N ARG A 45 -21.98 15.06 0.12
CA ARG A 45 -21.80 15.28 1.57
C ARG A 45 -22.60 14.30 2.39
N GLU A 46 -23.88 14.12 2.08
CA GLU A 46 -24.75 13.19 2.80
C GLU A 46 -24.27 11.73 2.70
N LEU A 47 -23.81 11.31 1.52
CA LEU A 47 -23.30 9.95 1.29
C LEU A 47 -21.98 9.72 2.02
N ILE A 48 -21.07 10.69 1.96
CA ILE A 48 -19.76 10.67 2.62
C ILE A 48 -19.96 10.62 4.14
N GLU A 49 -20.68 11.58 4.72
CA GLU A 49 -20.88 11.65 6.16
C GLU A 49 -21.61 10.40 6.69
N ARG A 50 -22.57 9.87 5.93
CA ARG A 50 -23.23 8.61 6.29
C ARG A 50 -22.25 7.43 6.30
N ARG A 51 -21.42 7.28 5.26
CA ARG A 51 -20.44 6.18 5.21
C ARG A 51 -19.40 6.31 6.33
N LEU A 52 -18.98 7.53 6.66
CA LEU A 52 -18.03 7.77 7.74
C LEU A 52 -18.63 7.40 9.11
N ALA A 53 -19.87 7.81 9.39
CA ALA A 53 -20.58 7.42 10.62
C ALA A 53 -20.76 5.89 10.73
N GLN A 54 -21.13 5.25 9.61
CA GLN A 54 -21.22 3.80 9.48
C GLN A 54 -19.92 3.11 9.88
N VAL A 55 -18.79 3.52 9.28
CA VAL A 55 -17.48 2.91 9.56
C VAL A 55 -17.02 3.19 10.99
N GLU A 56 -17.17 4.42 11.47
CA GLU A 56 -16.63 4.86 12.76
C GLU A 56 -17.37 4.27 13.96
N SER A 57 -18.70 4.28 13.93
CA SER A 57 -19.51 4.07 15.12
C SER A 57 -20.69 3.12 14.94
N GLU A 58 -21.37 3.11 13.80
CA GLU A 58 -22.60 2.33 13.64
C GLU A 58 -22.36 0.85 13.32
N TRP A 59 -21.38 0.53 12.45
CA TRP A 59 -21.05 -0.85 12.11
C TRP A 59 -20.12 -1.48 13.14
N THR A 60 -20.43 -2.71 13.51
CA THR A 60 -19.47 -3.61 14.13
C THR A 60 -18.30 -3.91 13.18
N MET A 61 -17.18 -4.42 13.71
CA MET A 61 -16.06 -4.85 12.87
C MET A 61 -16.49 -5.95 11.89
N GLU A 62 -17.38 -6.85 12.30
CA GLU A 62 -17.92 -7.91 11.44
C GLU A 62 -18.74 -7.35 10.27
N GLU A 63 -19.63 -6.39 10.52
CA GLU A 63 -20.41 -5.73 9.47
C GLU A 63 -19.53 -4.95 8.49
N LEU A 64 -18.49 -4.27 9.00
CA LEU A 64 -17.51 -3.57 8.18
C LEU A 64 -16.77 -4.53 7.24
N LEU A 65 -16.22 -5.63 7.78
CA LEU A 65 -15.49 -6.63 6.99
C LEU A 65 -16.43 -7.35 6.01
N THR A 66 -17.65 -7.65 6.41
CA THR A 66 -18.68 -8.25 5.53
C THR A 66 -19.02 -7.33 4.37
N THR A 67 -19.18 -6.03 4.65
CA THR A 67 -19.42 -5.01 3.62
C THR A 67 -18.25 -4.90 2.66
N PHE A 68 -17.01 -4.92 3.19
CA PHE A 68 -15.80 -4.92 2.39
C PHE A 68 -15.75 -6.11 1.42
N VAL A 69 -15.93 -7.33 1.93
CA VAL A 69 -15.88 -8.57 1.13
C VAL A 69 -16.99 -8.59 0.09
N THR A 70 -18.21 -8.21 0.48
CA THR A 70 -19.35 -8.16 -0.44
C THR A 70 -19.07 -7.21 -1.59
N ARG A 71 -18.51 -6.03 -1.30
CA ARG A 71 -18.17 -5.04 -2.33
C ARG A 71 -16.99 -5.49 -3.18
N TRP A 72 -15.93 -6.04 -2.57
CA TRP A 72 -14.79 -6.61 -3.29
C TRP A 72 -15.24 -7.62 -4.33
N ASN A 73 -16.06 -8.60 -3.93
CA ASN A 73 -16.53 -9.66 -4.82
C ASN A 73 -17.47 -9.14 -5.91
N ALA A 74 -18.37 -8.20 -5.59
CA ALA A 74 -19.33 -7.66 -6.55
C ALA A 74 -18.67 -6.79 -7.65
N GLU A 75 -17.54 -6.16 -7.33
CA GLU A 75 -16.88 -5.19 -8.20
C GLU A 75 -15.54 -5.67 -8.77
N PHE A 76 -15.10 -6.88 -8.39
CA PHE A 76 -13.83 -7.44 -8.79
C PHE A 76 -13.63 -7.39 -10.31
N GLY A 77 -12.44 -6.93 -10.72
CA GLY A 77 -12.06 -6.80 -12.14
C GLY A 77 -12.58 -5.54 -12.85
N LYS A 78 -13.44 -4.72 -12.23
CA LYS A 78 -13.89 -3.45 -12.84
C LYS A 78 -12.78 -2.41 -12.83
N VAL A 79 -12.64 -1.67 -13.92
CA VAL A 79 -11.62 -0.60 -14.00
C VAL A 79 -11.99 0.55 -13.06
N SER A 80 -11.11 0.82 -12.09
CA SER A 80 -11.27 1.91 -11.13
C SER A 80 -9.96 2.70 -11.00
N ARG A 81 -10.05 4.02 -10.82
CA ARG A 81 -8.89 4.84 -10.41
C ARG A 81 -8.41 4.50 -9.01
N PHE A 82 -9.29 3.98 -8.16
CA PHE A 82 -9.07 3.85 -6.72
C PHE A 82 -8.64 2.45 -6.33
N VAL A 83 -9.08 1.44 -7.07
CA VAL A 83 -8.81 0.02 -6.76
C VAL A 83 -7.86 -0.57 -7.79
N HIS A 84 -6.79 -1.18 -7.29
CA HIS A 84 -5.88 -2.03 -8.04
C HIS A 84 -6.18 -3.50 -7.71
N TRP A 85 -6.70 -4.23 -8.69
CA TRP A 85 -7.03 -5.65 -8.55
C TRP A 85 -5.77 -6.51 -8.68
N PRO A 86 -5.47 -7.36 -7.69
CA PRO A 86 -4.32 -8.24 -7.71
C PRO A 86 -4.58 -9.49 -8.57
N THR A 87 -3.50 -10.16 -8.97
CA THR A 87 -3.59 -11.48 -9.64
C THR A 87 -4.06 -12.56 -8.68
N ASP A 88 -3.58 -12.54 -7.43
CA ASP A 88 -4.07 -13.39 -6.35
C ASP A 88 -5.05 -12.58 -5.50
N ASP A 89 -6.35 -12.76 -5.77
CA ASP A 89 -7.42 -12.01 -5.13
C ASP A 89 -7.71 -12.51 -3.71
N VAL A 90 -7.60 -13.82 -3.47
CA VAL A 90 -7.88 -14.42 -2.16
C VAL A 90 -6.85 -13.97 -1.14
N ALA A 91 -5.56 -14.08 -1.47
CA ALA A 91 -4.50 -13.73 -0.54
C ALA A 91 -4.53 -12.24 -0.21
N MET A 92 -4.68 -11.41 -1.23
CA MET A 92 -4.77 -9.97 -1.04
C MET A 92 -6.05 -9.55 -0.32
N LEU A 93 -7.20 -10.20 -0.57
CA LEU A 93 -8.41 -9.91 0.18
C LEU A 93 -8.18 -10.16 1.68
N GLN A 94 -7.62 -11.31 2.06
CA GLN A 94 -7.29 -11.60 3.46
C GLN A 94 -6.38 -10.54 4.08
N TYR A 95 -5.36 -10.10 3.35
CA TYR A 95 -4.45 -9.06 3.83
C TYR A 95 -5.13 -7.68 4.01
N HIS A 96 -6.04 -7.30 3.11
CA HIS A 96 -6.83 -6.08 3.30
C HIS A 96 -7.75 -6.20 4.52
N LEU A 97 -8.37 -7.36 4.76
CA LEU A 97 -9.22 -7.58 5.94
C LEU A 97 -8.41 -7.49 7.24
N LEU A 98 -7.23 -8.10 7.30
CA LEU A 98 -6.32 -7.96 8.44
C LEU A 98 -5.89 -6.51 8.64
N THR A 99 -5.60 -5.80 7.55
CA THR A 99 -5.25 -4.38 7.60
C THR A 99 -6.40 -3.54 8.16
N VAL A 100 -7.64 -3.76 7.72
CA VAL A 100 -8.82 -3.07 8.26
C VAL A 100 -8.97 -3.33 9.75
N ALA A 101 -8.80 -4.57 10.19
CA ALA A 101 -8.84 -4.92 11.61
C ALA A 101 -7.74 -4.21 12.42
N ALA A 102 -6.52 -4.10 11.87
CA ALA A 102 -5.38 -3.48 12.53
C ALA A 102 -5.42 -1.95 12.56
N ILE A 103 -5.97 -1.30 11.52
CA ILE A 103 -6.21 0.15 11.52
C ILE A 103 -7.26 0.49 12.58
N GLY A 104 -8.33 -0.32 12.67
CA GLY A 104 -9.46 -0.02 13.54
C GLY A 104 -10.45 0.98 12.92
N ARG A 105 -11.68 0.95 13.42
CA ARG A 105 -12.82 1.69 12.83
C ARG A 105 -12.63 3.21 12.81
N THR A 106 -12.14 3.79 13.92
CA THR A 106 -11.98 5.24 14.08
C THR A 106 -10.90 5.81 13.17
N GLN A 107 -9.72 5.19 13.16
CA GLN A 107 -8.61 5.59 12.29
C GLN A 107 -8.98 5.37 10.82
N LEU A 108 -9.70 4.28 10.51
CA LEU A 108 -10.15 4.00 9.15
C LEU A 108 -11.15 5.06 8.67
N ALA A 109 -12.12 5.45 9.48
CA ALA A 109 -13.04 6.54 9.14
C ALA A 109 -12.28 7.86 8.93
N SER A 110 -11.28 8.17 9.76
CA SER A 110 -10.44 9.36 9.61
C SER A 110 -9.64 9.34 8.30
N LEU A 111 -9.06 8.19 7.94
CA LEU A 111 -8.38 7.98 6.66
C LEU A 111 -9.34 8.18 5.47
N LEU A 112 -10.54 7.56 5.52
CA LEU A 112 -11.55 7.71 4.47
C LEU A 112 -12.01 9.17 4.32
N ARG A 113 -12.17 9.88 5.45
CA ARG A 113 -12.53 11.30 5.47
C ARG A 113 -11.46 12.14 4.79
N TYR A 114 -10.20 11.96 5.18
CA TYR A 114 -9.07 12.66 4.55
C TYR A 114 -9.05 12.41 3.04
N MET A 115 -9.17 11.15 2.62
CA MET A 115 -9.16 10.78 1.19
C MET A 115 -10.39 11.28 0.40
N ALA A 116 -11.49 11.62 1.07
CA ALA A 116 -12.69 12.17 0.42
C ALA A 116 -12.71 13.71 0.36
N THR A 117 -11.87 14.39 1.15
CA THR A 117 -11.95 15.84 1.38
C THR A 117 -10.65 16.59 1.13
N SER A 118 -9.50 15.92 1.19
CA SER A 118 -8.19 16.55 1.00
C SER A 118 -7.94 16.88 -0.47
N LYS A 119 -7.61 18.15 -0.72
CA LYS A 119 -7.14 18.60 -2.02
C LYS A 119 -5.87 17.88 -2.45
N GLU A 120 -4.98 17.61 -1.51
CA GLU A 120 -3.68 16.98 -1.73
C GLU A 120 -3.87 15.54 -2.21
N PHE A 121 -4.76 14.77 -1.59
CA PHE A 121 -5.09 13.41 -2.06
C PHE A 121 -5.72 13.42 -3.46
N HIS A 122 -6.65 14.35 -3.71
CA HIS A 122 -7.37 14.44 -4.98
C HIS A 122 -6.45 14.82 -6.16
N GLN A 123 -5.44 15.65 -5.90
CA GLN A 123 -4.46 16.10 -6.88
C GLN A 123 -3.23 15.19 -7.00
N ALA A 124 -2.80 14.56 -5.90
CA ALA A 124 -1.60 13.74 -5.85
C ALA A 124 -1.72 12.59 -4.83
N GLN A 125 -1.90 11.38 -5.34
CA GLN A 125 -1.98 10.15 -4.52
C GLN A 125 -0.61 9.53 -4.21
N ASN A 126 0.48 10.25 -4.53
CA ASN A 126 1.85 9.77 -4.33
C ASN A 126 2.42 10.31 -3.01
N GLY A 127 3.39 9.60 -2.43
CA GLY A 127 4.08 10.00 -1.20
C GLY A 127 3.63 9.26 0.06
N LEU A 128 2.75 8.26 -0.08
CA LEU A 128 2.49 7.29 0.99
C LEU A 128 3.79 6.55 1.38
N PRO A 129 3.95 6.17 2.66
CA PRO A 129 5.10 5.42 3.13
C PRO A 129 5.34 4.13 2.34
N ASP A 130 6.62 3.78 2.15
CA ASP A 130 7.05 2.60 1.39
C ASP A 130 6.52 1.28 1.95
N LEU A 131 6.53 1.12 3.27
CA LEU A 131 6.20 -0.13 3.96
C LEU A 131 4.97 0.02 4.85
N LEU A 132 4.14 -1.02 4.83
CA LEU A 132 3.09 -1.27 5.82
C LEU A 132 3.44 -2.55 6.55
N LEU A 133 3.78 -2.40 7.84
CA LEU A 133 4.12 -3.51 8.71
C LEU A 133 2.90 -3.86 9.55
N LEU A 134 2.54 -5.13 9.54
CA LEU A 134 1.43 -5.67 10.30
C LEU A 134 1.98 -6.70 11.30
N ARG A 135 1.65 -6.50 12.58
CA ARG A 135 1.95 -7.44 13.66
C ARG A 135 0.66 -7.83 14.33
N ILE A 136 0.40 -9.14 14.39
CA ILE A 136 -0.76 -9.70 15.09
C ILE A 136 -0.26 -10.66 16.15
N GLU A 137 -0.54 -10.34 17.40
CA GLU A 137 -0.29 -11.19 18.55
C GLU A 137 -1.58 -11.90 18.92
N LEU A 138 -1.53 -13.22 19.04
CA LEU A 138 -2.66 -14.03 19.47
C LEU A 138 -2.59 -14.24 20.98
N SER A 139 -3.68 -13.92 21.67
CA SER A 139 -3.87 -14.25 23.08
C SER A 139 -3.75 -15.77 23.24
N LYS A 140 -3.01 -16.19 24.27
CA LYS A 140 -2.86 -17.63 24.58
C LYS A 140 -4.26 -18.21 24.82
N PRO A 141 -4.63 -19.30 24.14
CA PRO A 141 -5.93 -19.92 24.38
C PRO A 141 -5.94 -20.45 25.82
N GLU A 142 -7.00 -20.14 26.57
CA GLU A 142 -7.20 -20.66 27.94
C GLU A 142 -7.42 -22.19 27.95
N ASP A 143 -7.82 -22.76 26.81
CA ASP A 143 -8.03 -24.19 26.59
C ASP A 143 -7.13 -24.75 25.48
N PRO A 144 -6.79 -26.06 25.48
CA PRO A 144 -6.07 -26.72 24.41
C PRO A 144 -6.97 -26.87 23.18
N VAL A 145 -7.18 -25.78 22.44
CA VAL A 145 -7.79 -25.82 21.12
C VAL A 145 -6.79 -26.51 20.18
N PRO A 146 -7.20 -27.53 19.40
CA PRO A 146 -6.30 -28.17 18.45
C PRO A 146 -5.72 -27.10 17.50
N PRO A 147 -4.44 -27.23 17.11
CA PRO A 147 -3.80 -26.25 16.23
C PRO A 147 -4.59 -26.19 14.92
N SER A 148 -5.31 -25.09 14.72
CA SER A 148 -5.89 -24.79 13.42
C SER A 148 -4.72 -24.48 12.47
N PRO A 149 -4.68 -25.05 11.25
CA PRO A 149 -3.66 -24.72 10.26
C PRO A 149 -3.62 -23.22 9.92
N LEU A 150 -4.71 -22.48 10.22
CA LEU A 150 -4.82 -21.02 10.09
C LEU A 150 -4.13 -20.23 11.21
N ARG A 151 -3.48 -20.88 12.19
CA ARG A 151 -2.74 -20.21 13.28
C ARG A 151 -1.25 -20.53 13.18
N THR A 152 -0.66 -20.34 11.99
CA THR A 152 0.79 -20.43 11.83
C THR A 152 1.43 -19.25 12.57
N ILE A 153 2.27 -19.55 13.56
CA ILE A 153 3.02 -18.56 14.33
C ILE A 153 4.46 -18.53 13.80
N ASP A 154 5.05 -17.33 13.72
CA ASP A 154 6.44 -17.12 13.34
C ASP A 154 7.43 -17.44 14.47
N SER A 155 8.73 -17.25 14.20
CA SER A 155 9.80 -17.51 15.18
C SER A 155 9.78 -16.56 16.39
N HIS A 156 9.00 -15.48 16.36
CA HIS A 156 8.89 -14.47 17.41
C HIS A 156 7.60 -14.60 18.21
N GLY A 157 6.72 -15.54 17.89
CA GLY A 157 5.46 -15.75 18.60
C GLY A 157 4.27 -14.96 18.05
N TYR A 158 4.41 -14.35 16.86
CA TYR A 158 3.33 -13.61 16.19
C TYR A 158 2.71 -14.42 15.05
N LEU A 159 1.49 -14.06 14.63
CA LEU A 159 0.89 -14.66 13.45
C LEU A 159 1.80 -14.45 12.22
N ASN A 160 2.13 -15.51 11.49
CA ASN A 160 2.75 -15.39 10.18
C ASN A 160 1.68 -14.92 9.19
N VAL A 161 1.64 -13.61 8.93
CA VAL A 161 0.67 -12.97 8.02
C VAL A 161 0.79 -13.50 6.59
N HIS A 162 2.00 -13.77 6.10
CA HIS A 162 2.20 -14.30 4.75
C HIS A 162 1.58 -15.68 4.61
N ALA A 163 1.94 -16.60 5.51
CA ALA A 163 1.38 -17.95 5.54
C ALA A 163 -0.13 -17.93 5.76
N PHE A 164 -0.63 -17.06 6.66
CA PHE A 164 -2.06 -16.90 6.92
C PHE A 164 -2.81 -16.48 5.65
N CYS A 165 -2.31 -15.47 4.94
CA CYS A 165 -2.91 -15.00 3.70
C CYS A 165 -2.64 -15.92 2.50
N GLY A 166 -1.78 -16.92 2.61
CA GLY A 166 -1.35 -17.72 1.45
C GLY A 166 -0.49 -16.94 0.45
N MET A 167 0.22 -15.92 0.92
CA MET A 167 1.16 -15.16 0.10
C MET A 167 2.51 -15.86 0.03
N ASP A 168 3.12 -15.91 -1.16
CA ASP A 168 4.48 -16.39 -1.30
C ASP A 168 5.46 -15.48 -0.52
N GLU A 169 6.33 -16.09 0.28
CA GLU A 169 7.46 -15.41 0.91
C GLU A 169 8.57 -15.17 -0.13
N GLU A 170 8.26 -14.47 -1.22
CA GLU A 170 9.31 -13.99 -2.13
C GLU A 170 9.98 -12.77 -1.49
N LEU A 171 10.96 -13.02 -0.61
CA LEU A 171 11.96 -12.02 -0.29
C LEU A 171 12.72 -11.72 -1.59
N ASN A 172 12.35 -10.62 -2.26
CA ASN A 172 13.10 -10.08 -3.39
C ASN A 172 14.43 -9.50 -2.89
N MET A 173 15.30 -10.38 -2.42
CA MET A 173 16.72 -10.15 -2.37
C MET A 173 17.14 -10.05 -3.83
N ASN A 174 17.76 -8.95 -4.24
CA ASN A 174 18.32 -8.74 -5.58
C ASN A 174 19.47 -9.74 -5.91
N GLU A 175 19.25 -11.03 -5.72
CA GLU A 175 20.09 -12.09 -6.23
C GLU A 175 19.65 -12.34 -7.67
N LYS A 176 20.54 -12.04 -8.60
CA LYS A 176 20.38 -12.39 -10.00
C LYS A 176 19.95 -13.85 -10.08
N THR A 177 18.70 -14.08 -10.49
CA THR A 177 18.13 -15.40 -10.76
C THR A 177 19.08 -16.17 -11.66
N GLN A 178 19.84 -17.11 -11.07
CA GLN A 178 20.46 -18.17 -11.84
C GLN A 178 19.33 -19.13 -12.17
N LEU A 179 18.87 -19.06 -13.42
CA LEU A 179 18.01 -20.07 -14.03
C LEU A 179 18.66 -21.45 -13.85
N TYR A 180 18.18 -22.21 -12.88
CA TYR A 180 18.32 -23.65 -12.88
C TYR A 180 17.21 -24.22 -13.74
N THR A 181 17.55 -24.45 -15.00
CA THR A 181 16.81 -25.33 -15.89
C THR A 181 17.00 -26.75 -15.38
N GLU A 182 16.00 -27.31 -14.69
CA GLU A 182 15.89 -28.76 -14.54
C GLU A 182 14.71 -29.27 -15.34
N SER A 183 15.01 -30.33 -16.05
CA SER A 183 14.30 -30.92 -17.15
C SER A 183 12.95 -31.49 -16.74
N LEU A 184 11.98 -31.28 -17.63
CA LEU A 184 10.81 -32.11 -17.79
C LEU A 184 11.23 -33.58 -17.84
N GLU A 185 10.65 -34.40 -16.95
CA GLU A 185 10.20 -35.75 -17.29
C GLU A 185 9.12 -36.20 -16.28
N GLU A 186 8.03 -36.68 -16.85
CA GLU A 186 6.79 -37.13 -16.23
C GLU A 186 7.02 -38.34 -15.31
N ASP A 187 6.28 -38.48 -14.21
CA ASP A 187 5.14 -39.42 -14.22
C ASP A 187 4.36 -39.47 -12.88
N SER A 188 3.04 -39.33 -13.04
CA SER A 188 1.98 -40.10 -12.41
C SER A 188 1.89 -40.29 -10.88
N LYS A 189 0.80 -39.70 -10.36
CA LYS A 189 -0.16 -40.29 -9.41
C LYS A 189 0.36 -40.61 -8.00
N LYS A 190 0.19 -39.63 -7.12
CA LYS A 190 -0.42 -39.91 -5.81
C LYS A 190 -1.41 -38.83 -5.41
N LYS A 191 -2.66 -39.13 -5.71
CA LYS A 191 -3.87 -38.53 -5.16
C LYS A 191 -3.80 -38.65 -3.64
N MET A 192 -3.56 -37.54 -2.94
CA MET A 192 -3.86 -37.42 -1.51
C MET A 192 -4.50 -36.05 -1.28
N ALA A 193 -5.83 -36.09 -1.19
CA ALA A 193 -6.68 -35.14 -0.49
C ALA A 193 -6.35 -33.66 -0.69
N GLU A 194 -6.70 -33.17 -1.87
CA GLU A 194 -7.11 -31.79 -2.08
C GLU A 194 -8.37 -31.54 -1.24
N VAL A 195 -8.17 -31.19 0.03
CA VAL A 195 -9.22 -30.59 0.83
C VAL A 195 -9.33 -29.17 0.32
N LYS A 196 -10.35 -28.93 -0.52
CA LYS A 196 -10.92 -27.59 -0.73
C LYS A 196 -11.26 -27.02 0.65
N LEU A 197 -10.36 -26.25 1.25
CA LEU A 197 -10.72 -25.24 2.24
C LEU A 197 -11.34 -24.07 1.46
N GLU A 198 -12.54 -24.28 0.92
CA GLU A 198 -13.45 -23.17 0.52
C GLU A 198 -14.05 -22.53 1.79
N GLU A 199 -13.21 -22.26 2.79
CA GLU A 199 -13.59 -21.42 3.92
C GLU A 199 -13.30 -19.98 3.51
N GLN A 200 -14.37 -19.19 3.39
CA GLN A 200 -14.33 -17.83 2.83
C GLN A 200 -13.36 -16.96 3.63
N PRO A 201 -12.47 -16.15 3.00
CA PRO A 201 -11.53 -15.22 3.66
C PRO A 201 -12.09 -14.47 4.87
N LEU A 202 -13.36 -14.06 4.79
CA LEU A 202 -14.08 -13.44 5.88
C LEU A 202 -14.11 -14.30 7.16
N GLN A 203 -14.45 -15.58 7.04
CA GLN A 203 -14.58 -16.49 8.18
C GLN A 203 -13.24 -16.74 8.88
N HIS A 204 -12.14 -16.81 8.13
CA HIS A 204 -10.80 -16.93 8.70
C HIS A 204 -10.46 -15.72 9.59
N ILE A 205 -10.78 -14.53 9.09
CA ILE A 205 -10.55 -13.29 9.84
C ILE A 205 -11.50 -13.23 11.03
N LEU A 206 -12.79 -13.46 10.86
CA LEU A 206 -13.75 -13.42 11.97
C LEU A 206 -13.39 -14.42 13.08
N ALA A 207 -12.90 -15.61 12.73
CA ALA A 207 -12.40 -16.58 13.70
C ALA A 207 -11.15 -16.09 14.45
N LEU A 208 -10.31 -15.29 13.80
CA LEU A 208 -9.16 -14.62 14.43
C LEU A 208 -9.61 -13.51 15.38
N LEU A 209 -10.62 -12.72 14.97
CA LEU A 209 -11.11 -11.57 15.73
C LEU A 209 -12.01 -11.97 16.91
N LYS A 210 -12.50 -13.21 16.92
CA LYS A 210 -13.41 -13.72 17.94
C LYS A 210 -12.78 -13.66 19.34
N ASP A 211 -13.61 -13.27 20.31
CA ASP A 211 -13.32 -13.27 21.75
C ASP A 211 -12.23 -12.28 22.21
N GLY A 212 -11.86 -11.29 21.38
CA GLY A 212 -10.81 -10.33 21.73
C GLY A 212 -9.45 -11.00 21.93
N SER A 213 -9.27 -12.18 21.33
CA SER A 213 -8.11 -13.03 21.50
C SER A 213 -6.90 -12.59 20.69
N TYR A 214 -6.82 -11.32 20.31
CA TYR A 214 -5.71 -10.79 19.54
C TYR A 214 -5.41 -9.33 19.87
N THR A 215 -4.17 -8.92 19.64
CA THR A 215 -3.82 -7.52 19.45
C THR A 215 -3.21 -7.35 18.07
N ALA A 216 -3.70 -6.38 17.32
CA ALA A 216 -3.18 -6.04 16.00
C ALA A 216 -2.52 -4.67 16.06
N GLN A 217 -1.35 -4.56 15.44
CA GLN A 217 -0.58 -3.33 15.38
C GLN A 217 -0.12 -3.10 13.95
N LEU A 218 -0.36 -1.89 13.47
CA LEU A 218 0.04 -1.45 12.15
C LEU A 218 1.07 -0.33 12.30
N LYS A 219 2.17 -0.43 11.57
CA LYS A 219 3.19 0.61 11.48
C LYS A 219 3.50 0.93 10.03
N LEU A 220 3.53 2.22 9.71
CA LEU A 220 3.94 2.71 8.40
C LEU A 220 5.38 3.18 8.47
N VAL A 221 6.20 2.77 7.50
CA VAL A 221 7.61 3.10 7.48
C VAL A 221 8.02 3.62 6.10
N GLU A 222 8.56 4.84 6.09
CA GLU A 222 9.21 5.42 4.92
C GLU A 222 10.71 5.14 5.00
N VAL A 223 11.29 4.52 3.96
CA VAL A 223 12.68 4.04 3.98
C VAL A 223 13.56 4.99 3.18
N LYS A 224 14.56 5.58 3.84
CA LYS A 224 15.50 6.51 3.23
C LYS A 224 16.91 5.96 3.19
N GLY A 225 17.44 5.84 1.97
CA GLY A 225 18.85 5.53 1.76
C GLY A 225 19.78 6.66 2.23
N PRO A 226 21.11 6.45 2.26
CA PRO A 226 22.08 7.34 2.90
C PRO A 226 22.15 8.79 2.36
N ARG A 227 21.55 9.04 1.20
CA ARG A 227 21.52 10.36 0.54
C ARG A 227 20.13 10.78 0.12
N ASP A 228 19.14 9.96 0.45
CA ASP A 228 17.76 10.28 0.14
C ASP A 228 17.18 11.18 1.22
N ARG A 229 16.23 12.01 0.82
CA ARG A 229 15.50 12.93 1.71
C ARG A 229 14.02 12.77 1.47
N LEU A 230 13.24 13.08 2.49
CA LEU A 230 11.80 13.14 2.36
C LEU A 230 11.43 14.24 1.36
N SER A 231 10.54 13.92 0.43
CA SER A 231 9.88 14.93 -0.40
C SER A 231 8.78 15.63 0.41
N ASP A 232 8.38 16.84 -0.02
CA ASP A 232 7.29 17.59 0.63
C ASP A 232 5.99 16.77 0.71
N LYS A 233 5.71 15.97 -0.33
CA LYS A 233 4.55 15.08 -0.34
C LYS A 233 4.65 13.99 0.72
N GLN A 234 5.84 13.42 0.92
CA GLN A 234 6.06 12.42 1.96
C GLN A 234 5.94 13.04 3.35
N LEU A 235 6.51 14.22 3.58
CA LEU A 235 6.37 14.93 4.85
C LEU A 235 4.89 15.17 5.20
N LEU A 236 4.11 15.67 4.24
CA LEU A 236 2.67 15.84 4.43
C LEU A 236 1.98 14.53 4.79
N TRP A 237 2.25 13.44 4.05
CA TRP A 237 1.63 12.15 4.36
C TRP A 237 2.00 11.64 5.74
N LEU A 238 3.27 11.76 6.14
CA LEU A 238 3.71 11.34 7.48
C LEU A 238 2.99 12.15 8.57
N GLU A 239 2.85 13.46 8.39
CA GLU A 239 2.13 14.35 9.32
C GLU A 239 0.65 13.98 9.40
N VAL A 240 -0.04 13.86 8.27
CA VAL A 240 -1.47 13.48 8.24
C VAL A 240 -1.70 12.11 8.85
N LEU A 241 -0.89 11.11 8.49
CA LEU A 241 -1.04 9.75 8.99
C LEU A 241 -0.82 9.66 10.51
N SER A 242 0.09 10.46 11.06
CA SER A 242 0.40 10.46 12.50
C SER A 242 -0.54 11.36 13.30
N GLU A 243 -0.72 12.61 12.91
CA GLU A 243 -1.42 13.63 13.69
C GLU A 243 -2.93 13.66 13.44
N GLU A 244 -3.38 13.52 12.19
CA GLU A 244 -4.81 13.57 11.86
C GLU A 244 -5.48 12.19 11.95
N ILE A 245 -4.81 11.15 11.45
CA ILE A 245 -5.38 9.80 11.39
C ILE A 245 -5.03 9.00 12.66
N GLY A 246 -3.89 9.27 13.29
CA GLY A 246 -3.48 8.58 14.53
C GLY A 246 -2.85 7.20 14.31
N LEU A 247 -2.13 6.99 13.20
CA LEU A 247 -1.38 5.75 12.93
C LEU A 247 0.06 5.87 13.42
N ASP A 248 0.68 4.72 13.73
CA ASP A 248 2.12 4.65 14.04
C ASP A 248 2.93 4.79 12.75
N VAL A 249 3.71 5.86 12.65
CA VAL A 249 4.49 6.20 11.46
C VAL A 249 5.93 6.47 11.86
N SER A 250 6.88 6.04 11.02
CA SER A 250 8.30 6.31 11.23
C SER A 250 9.08 6.44 9.93
N VAL A 251 10.26 7.05 10.03
CA VAL A 251 11.23 7.13 8.94
C VAL A 251 12.44 6.29 9.31
N MET A 252 12.78 5.32 8.45
CA MET A 252 13.92 4.44 8.63
C MET A 252 15.07 4.88 7.73
N HIS A 253 16.20 5.26 8.34
CA HIS A 253 17.41 5.59 7.60
C HIS A 253 18.32 4.37 7.47
N VAL A 254 18.66 4.01 6.23
CA VAL A 254 19.59 2.92 5.92
C VAL A 254 20.98 3.49 5.75
N GLU A 255 21.95 2.96 6.50
CA GLU A 255 23.36 3.37 6.41
C GLU A 255 24.17 2.43 5.51
N GLU A 256 25.07 3.00 4.68
CA GLU A 256 26.05 2.21 3.92
C GLU A 256 27.19 1.78 4.87
N PRO A 257 27.56 0.48 4.93
CA PRO A 257 28.69 0.05 5.75
C PRO A 257 29.98 0.75 5.31
N GLU A 258 30.82 1.18 6.26
CA GLU A 258 31.98 2.04 5.99
C GLU A 258 32.92 1.55 4.88
N LYS A 259 33.04 0.22 4.74
CA LYS A 259 33.91 -0.42 3.72
C LYS A 259 33.47 -0.06 2.30
N TYR A 260 32.17 0.02 2.03
CA TYR A 260 31.62 0.37 0.73
C TYR A 260 31.68 1.89 0.49
N ALA A 261 31.43 2.70 1.52
CA ALA A 261 31.57 4.14 1.45
C ALA A 261 33.00 4.58 1.07
N LYS A 262 34.03 3.95 1.67
CA LYS A 262 35.45 4.22 1.38
C LYS A 262 35.82 3.82 -0.06
N ARG A 263 35.34 2.68 -0.55
CA ARG A 263 35.61 2.18 -1.92
C ARG A 263 35.00 3.09 -2.99
N LYS A 264 33.73 3.51 -2.82
CA LYS A 264 33.01 4.42 -3.72
C LYS A 264 33.62 5.84 -3.71
N LYS A 265 34.13 6.31 -2.56
CA LYS A 265 34.87 7.57 -2.44
C LYS A 265 36.22 7.52 -3.16
N LYS A 266 36.91 6.37 -3.10
CA LYS A 266 38.16 6.12 -3.84
C LYS A 266 37.93 6.05 -5.35
N GLU A 267 36.87 5.39 -5.80
CA GLU A 267 36.46 5.31 -7.21
C GLU A 267 36.01 6.66 -7.79
N ARG A 268 35.29 7.49 -7.01
CA ARG A 268 34.96 8.86 -7.41
C ARG A 268 36.19 9.76 -7.47
N ALA A 269 37.16 9.58 -6.57
CA ALA A 269 38.41 10.34 -6.60
C ALA A 269 39.31 9.96 -7.80
N THR A 270 39.29 8.70 -8.24
CA THR A 270 40.03 8.25 -9.43
C THR A 270 39.36 8.71 -10.73
N THR A 271 38.02 8.66 -10.82
CA THR A 271 37.28 9.20 -11.99
C THR A 271 37.35 10.72 -12.08
N ALA A 272 37.37 11.45 -10.97
CA ALA A 272 37.58 12.90 -10.97
C ALA A 272 39.00 13.30 -11.41
N LYS A 273 40.01 12.44 -11.16
CA LYS A 273 41.39 12.65 -11.61
C LYS A 273 41.63 12.30 -13.08
N SER A 274 40.79 11.47 -13.70
CA SER A 274 40.90 11.08 -15.11
C SER A 274 40.07 11.93 -16.08
N ALA A 275 39.29 12.90 -15.59
CA ALA A 275 38.53 13.81 -16.43
C ALA A 275 39.47 14.79 -17.18
N PRO A 276 39.43 14.88 -18.53
CA PRO A 276 40.34 15.73 -19.28
C PRO A 276 40.02 17.22 -19.03
N ARG A 277 41.04 18.01 -18.66
CA ARG A 277 40.96 19.48 -18.57
C ARG A 277 40.51 20.05 -19.91
N LYS A 278 39.27 20.56 -20.00
CA LYS A 278 38.80 21.34 -21.16
C LYS A 278 39.77 22.50 -21.40
N ARG A 279 40.47 22.48 -22.55
CA ARG A 279 41.26 23.60 -23.07
C ARG A 279 40.35 24.82 -23.24
N GLN A 280 40.63 25.90 -22.52
CA GLN A 280 40.04 27.21 -22.79
C GLN A 280 40.52 27.70 -24.16
N ASN A 281 39.65 27.69 -25.16
CA ASN A 281 39.90 28.37 -26.43
C ASN A 281 39.68 29.88 -26.23
N LYS A 282 40.78 30.62 -26.18
CA LYS A 282 40.84 32.08 -26.13
C LYS A 282 40.38 32.64 -27.48
N ARG A 283 39.11 33.07 -27.60
CA ARG A 283 38.59 33.78 -28.78
C ARG A 283 39.33 35.12 -28.91
N ARG A 284 40.22 35.24 -29.91
CA ARG A 284 40.77 36.51 -30.38
C ARG A 284 39.64 37.31 -31.04
N LYS A 285 39.37 38.50 -30.51
CA LYS A 285 38.52 39.54 -31.12
C LYS A 285 39.26 40.06 -32.36
N ALA A 286 38.69 39.86 -33.55
CA ALA A 286 39.10 40.60 -34.73
C ALA A 286 38.12 41.77 -34.88
N GLU A 287 38.59 42.97 -34.55
CA GLU A 287 38.00 44.22 -35.01
C GLU A 287 38.28 44.32 -36.50
N ASN A 288 37.25 44.53 -37.31
CA ASN A 288 37.43 45.14 -38.62
C ASN A 288 36.39 46.23 -38.81
N VAL A 289 36.94 47.44 -38.82
CA VAL A 289 36.37 48.71 -39.21
C VAL A 289 35.91 48.61 -40.67
N ALA A 290 34.67 48.98 -40.94
CA ALA A 290 34.22 49.34 -42.29
C ALA A 290 33.61 50.74 -42.20
N ALA A 291 34.40 51.73 -42.64
CA ALA A 291 33.96 53.07 -42.93
C ALA A 291 34.06 53.30 -44.44
N ARG A 292 33.05 53.98 -45.00
CA ARG A 292 32.95 54.64 -46.31
C ARG A 292 32.77 53.73 -47.55
N ALA A 293 31.64 53.86 -48.24
CA ALA A 293 31.28 54.98 -49.11
C ALA A 293 29.75 55.16 -49.14
#